data_AF-A0A953B2L9-F1
#
_entry.id   AF-A0A953B2L9-F1
#
_cell.length_a   1.000
_cell.length_b   1.000
_cell.length_c   1.000
_cell.angle_alpha   90.00
_cell.angle_beta   90.00
_cell.angle_gamma   90.00
#
_symmetry.space_group_name_H-M   'P 1'
#
loop_
_entity.id
_entity.type
_entity.pdbx_description
1 polymer ?
#
loop_
_entity_poly.entity_id
_entity_poly.type
_entity_poly.pdbx_seq_one_letter_code
_entity_poly.pdbx_strand_id
1 'polypeptide(L)' 'MASTTLTLPAEQASAPALTMPPRAGAVLALDLGTTTGWALRTSDGRIVSGTQDFRPRRFEGGGMRY' A
#
# COMPACT_ATOMS: atom_id res chain seq x y z
N MET A 1 0.37 -43.47 -7.83
CA MET A 1 -0.16 -42.09 -7.78
C MET A 1 1.03 -41.15 -7.72
N ALA A 2 1.27 -40.35 -8.76
CA ALA A 2 2.49 -39.56 -8.93
C ALA A 2 2.50 -38.32 -8.02
N SER A 3 3.61 -38.10 -7.32
CA SER A 3 3.91 -36.86 -6.60
C SER A 3 4.77 -35.98 -7.51
N THR A 4 4.22 -34.86 -7.98
CA THR A 4 4.97 -33.86 -8.77
C THR A 4 5.22 -32.65 -7.88
N THR A 5 6.36 -32.65 -7.19
CA THR A 5 6.83 -31.47 -6.45
C THR A 5 7.68 -30.62 -7.40
N LEU A 6 7.15 -29.47 -7.82
CA LEU A 6 7.88 -28.45 -8.58
C LEU A 6 8.62 -27.54 -7.59
N THR A 7 9.88 -27.86 -7.30
CA THR A 7 10.78 -26.93 -6.59
C THR A 7 11.25 -25.88 -7.58
N LEU A 8 10.60 -24.71 -7.61
CA LEU A 8 11.16 -23.54 -8.27
C LEU A 8 12.34 -23.05 -7.41
N PRO A 9 13.52 -22.75 -7.98
CA PRO A 9 14.58 -22.12 -7.22
C PRO A 9 14.08 -20.73 -6.77
N ALA A 10 14.08 -20.49 -5.46
CA ALA A 10 13.75 -19.21 -4.83
C ALA A 10 14.77 -18.10 -5.16
N GLU A 11 15.72 -18.35 -6.06
CA GLU A 11 16.87 -17.50 -6.35
C GLU A 11 16.55 -16.35 -7.31
N GLN A 12 15.43 -16.39 -8.04
CA GLN A 12 15.13 -15.42 -9.10
C GLN A 12 14.32 -14.19 -8.65
N ALA A 13 13.97 -14.06 -7.36
CA ALA A 13 13.06 -13.00 -6.89
C ALA A 13 13.76 -11.74 -6.34
N SER A 14 15.09 -11.66 -6.39
CA SER A 14 15.80 -10.41 -6.07
C SER A 14 16.06 -9.64 -7.35
N ALA A 15 15.08 -8.88 -7.82
CA ALA A 15 15.34 -7.83 -8.80
C ALA A 15 16.50 -6.96 -8.28
N PRO A 16 17.46 -6.55 -9.12
CA PRO A 16 18.52 -5.65 -8.67
C PRO A 16 17.81 -4.43 -8.08
N ALA A 17 18.22 -4.01 -6.87
CA ALA A 17 17.77 -2.77 -6.30
C ALA A 17 18.15 -1.67 -7.29
N LEU A 18 17.21 -1.29 -8.15
CA LEU A 18 17.35 -0.14 -9.01
C LEU A 18 17.71 0.98 -8.06
N THR A 19 18.91 1.54 -8.21
CA THR A 19 19.31 2.73 -7.46
C THR A 19 18.37 3.82 -7.94
N MET A 20 17.18 3.87 -7.35
CA MET A 20 16.24 4.93 -7.57
C MET A 20 16.97 6.15 -7.03
N PRO A 21 17.18 7.21 -7.84
CA PRO A 21 17.66 8.46 -7.28
C PRO A 21 16.78 8.79 -6.07
N PRO A 22 17.33 9.40 -5.00
CA PRO A 22 16.52 9.78 -3.85
C PRO A 22 15.31 10.52 -4.41
N ARG A 23 14.11 9.94 -4.26
CA ARG A 23 12.88 10.53 -4.79
C ARG A 23 12.71 11.86 -4.08
N ALA A 24 13.14 12.94 -4.73
CA ALA A 24 12.90 14.30 -4.31
C ALA A 24 11.41 14.55 -4.49
N GLY A 25 10.63 14.19 -3.46
CA GLY A 25 9.18 14.20 -3.54
C GLY A 25 8.53 13.61 -2.31
N ALA A 26 7.29 14.04 -2.10
CA ALA A 26 6.48 13.48 -1.05
C ALA A 26 6.03 12.05 -1.40
N VAL A 27 5.95 11.17 -0.40
CA VAL A 27 5.41 9.82 -0.53
C VAL A 27 4.22 9.67 0.38
N LEU A 28 3.08 9.28 -0.18
CA LEU A 28 1.85 8.98 0.55
C LEU A 28 1.62 7.47 0.55
N ALA A 29 1.53 6.88 1.74
CA ALA A 29 1.09 5.50 1.96
C ALA A 29 -0.34 5.49 2.50
N LEU A 30 -1.17 4.57 2.00
CA LEU A 30 -2.59 4.44 2.35
C LEU A 30 -2.88 3.01 2.79
N ASP A 31 -3.54 2.88 3.94
CA ASP A 31 -4.20 1.65 4.40
C ASP A 31 -5.71 1.84 4.25
N LEU A 32 -6.29 1.21 3.22
CA LEU A 32 -7.64 1.50 2.74
C LEU A 32 -8.70 0.73 3.53
N GLY A 33 -9.70 1.46 4.03
CA GLY A 33 -10.89 0.92 4.67
C GLY A 33 -11.92 2.02 4.94
N THR A 34 -12.99 1.74 5.67
CA THR A 34 -13.91 2.81 6.14
C THR A 34 -13.27 3.71 7.20
N THR A 35 -12.14 3.29 7.76
CA THR A 35 -11.26 4.15 8.55
C THR A 35 -9.88 4.02 7.91
N THR A 36 -9.57 4.94 7.00
CA THR A 36 -8.35 4.91 6.19
C THR A 36 -7.18 5.46 6.98
N GLY A 37 -6.13 4.66 7.15
CA GLY A 37 -4.85 5.13 7.67
C GLY A 37 -4.03 5.82 6.58
N TRP A 38 -3.30 6.87 6.92
CA TRP A 38 -2.40 7.54 5.99
C TRP A 38 -1.08 7.95 6.66
N ALA A 39 0.01 7.88 5.90
CA ALA A 39 1.30 8.42 6.27
C ALA A 39 1.92 9.18 5.09
N LEU A 40 2.28 10.44 5.32
CA LEU A 40 2.94 11.31 4.35
C LEU A 40 4.37 11.55 4.81
N ARG A 41 5.34 11.11 4.01
CA ARG A 41 6.71 11.61 4.07
C ARG A 41 6.80 12.83 3.17
N THR A 42 7.07 14.01 3.73
CA THR A 42 7.27 15.25 2.98
C THR A 42 8.65 15.27 2.31
N SER A 43 8.88 16.22 1.41
CA SER A 43 10.14 16.33 0.65
C SER A 43 11.36 16.64 1.53
N ASP A 44 11.14 17.23 2.71
CA ASP A 44 12.16 17.46 3.76
C ASP A 44 12.43 16.23 4.63
N GLY A 45 11.77 15.10 4.35
CA GLY A 45 11.94 13.83 5.06
C GLY A 45 11.10 13.71 6.35
N ARG A 46 10.37 14.74 6.76
CA ARG A 46 9.46 14.64 7.90
C ARG A 46 8.31 13.67 7.59
N ILE A 47 7.90 12.90 8.58
CA ILE A 47 6.72 12.03 8.49
C ILE A 47 5.60 12.63 9.32
N VAL A 48 4.43 12.78 8.71
CA VAL A 48 3.17 13.06 9.39
C VAL A 48 2.18 11.95 9.04
N SER A 49 1.30 11.61 9.97
CA SER A 49 0.38 10.48 9.81
C SER A 49 -0.96 10.76 10.49
N GLY A 50 -1.97 9.97 10.14
CA GLY A 50 -3.28 10.05 10.75
C GLY A 50 -4.25 9.00 10.21
N THR A 51 -5.52 9.18 10.58
CA THR A 51 -6.64 8.36 10.12
C THR A 51 -7.76 9.26 9.62
N GLN A 52 -8.44 8.85 8.56
CA GLN A 52 -9.64 9.50 8.06
C GLN A 52 -10.83 8.55 8.13
N ASP A 53 -11.94 9.00 8.72
CA ASP A 53 -13.17 8.24 8.82
C ASP A 53 -14.03 8.47 7.57
N PHE A 54 -14.33 7.37 6.88
CA PHE A 54 -15.19 7.28 5.69
C PHE A 54 -16.36 6.32 5.93
N ARG A 55 -16.71 6.03 7.19
CA ARG A 55 -17.89 5.21 7.52
C ARG A 55 -19.16 5.86 6.94
N PRO A 56 -19.90 5.17 6.05
CA PRO A 56 -21.12 5.73 5.48
C PRO A 56 -22.17 6.03 6.55
N ARG A 57 -22.80 7.19 6.47
CA ARG A 57 -23.96 7.51 7.31
C ARG A 57 -25.23 6.89 6.75
N ARG A 58 -26.24 6.77 7.62
CA ARG A 58 -27.55 6.13 7.35
C ARG A 58 -28.29 6.60 6.09
N PHE A 59 -27.90 7.73 5.49
CA PHE A 59 -28.51 8.30 4.27
C PHE A 59 -27.49 8.59 3.14
N GLU A 60 -26.25 8.10 3.24
CA GLU A 60 -25.21 8.34 2.23
C GLU A 60 -25.16 7.26 1.13
N GLY A 61 -26.14 6.35 1.08
CA GLY A 61 -26.13 5.19 0.17
C GLY A 61 -27.18 5.25 -0.94
N GLY A 62 -26.79 5.70 -2.14
CA GLY A 62 -27.55 5.55 -3.39
C GLY A 62 -27.16 4.32 -4.21
N GLY A 63 -26.23 3.49 -3.73
CA GLY A 63 -25.73 2.32 -4.44
C GLY A 63 -24.21 2.31 -4.60
N MET A 64 -23.68 1.09 -4.76
CA MET A 64 -22.28 0.64 -4.74
C MET A 64 -21.60 0.75 -3.38
N ARG A 65 -21.72 -0.34 -2.61
CA ARG A 65 -20.80 -0.64 -1.50
C ARG A 65 -19.53 -1.20 -2.14
N TYR A 66 -18.39 -0.70 -1.66
CA TYR A 66 -17.03 -1.10 -2.03
C TYR A 66 -16.83 -2.61 -1.95
#